data_AF-Q9IB57-F1
#
_entry.id   AF-Q9IB57-F1
#
_cell.length_a   1.000
_cell.length_b   1.000
_cell.length_c   1.000
_cell.angle_alpha   90.00
_cell.angle_beta   90.00
_cell.angle_gamma   90.00
#
_symmetry.space_group_name_H-M   'P 1'
#
loop_
_entity.id
_entity.type
_entity.pdbx_description
1 polymer ?
#
loop_
_entity_poly.entity_id
_entity_poly.type
_entity_poly.pdbx_seq_one_letter_code
_entity_poly.pdbx_strand_id
1 'polypeptide(L)' 'MACEDYKKAKSPSKMTTKAKKIYEEFIQTEAPREVNIDHFTKAVTMKNLVEPSSASFELAQKKIFAL' A
#
# COMPACT_ATOMS: atom_id res chain seq x y z
N MET A 1 -0.28 1.72 10.82
CA MET A 1 1.18 1.64 11.08
C MET A 1 1.98 1.20 9.85
N ALA A 2 1.54 0.18 9.10
CA ALA A 2 2.28 -0.33 7.93
C ALA A 2 2.71 0.75 6.91
N CYS A 3 1.82 1.70 6.57
CA CYS A 3 2.15 2.83 5.69
C CYS A 3 3.25 3.74 6.26
N GLU A 4 3.26 3.99 7.57
CA GLU A 4 4.29 4.81 8.22
C GLU A 4 5.65 4.11 8.23
N ASP A 5 5.67 2.79 8.45
CA ASP A 5 6.91 2.02 8.39
C ASP A 5 7.44 1.85 6.96
N TYR A 6 6.55 1.86 5.97
CA TYR A 6 6.91 1.92 4.56
C TYR A 6 7.55 3.26 4.20
N LYS A 7 6.99 4.40 4.64
CA LYS A 7 7.58 5.74 4.42
C LYS A 7 8.98 5.89 5.01
N LYS A 8 9.32 5.14 6.08
CA LYS A 8 10.67 5.12 6.67
C LYS A 8 11.71 4.37 5.82
N ALA A 9 11.31 3.62 4.79
CA ALA A 9 12.24 2.89 3.94
C ALA A 9 13.03 3.86 3.04
N LYS A 10 14.35 3.95 3.23
CA LYS A 10 15.23 4.84 2.46
C LYS A 10 15.85 4.20 1.22
N SER A 11 15.89 2.87 1.15
CA SER A 11 16.48 2.14 0.02
C SER A 11 15.38 1.60 -0.92
N PRO A 12 15.53 1.72 -2.25
CA PRO A 12 14.54 1.21 -3.21
C PRO A 12 14.19 -0.27 -3.00
N SER A 13 15.19 -1.13 -2.77
CA SER A 13 14.99 -2.56 -2.51
C SER A 13 14.09 -2.84 -1.30
N LYS A 14 14.38 -2.22 -0.15
CA LYS A 14 13.51 -2.34 1.04
C LYS A 14 12.11 -1.78 0.79
N MET A 15 12.00 -0.72 -0.01
CA MET A 15 10.72 -0.11 -0.36
C MET A 15 9.88 -1.12 -1.15
N THR A 16 10.43 -1.72 -2.21
CA THR A 16 9.77 -2.77 -2.99
C THR A 16 9.34 -3.96 -2.13
N THR A 17 10.22 -4.47 -1.27
CA THR A 17 9.89 -5.61 -0.39
C THR A 17 8.76 -5.27 0.58
N LYS A 18 8.77 -4.08 1.17
CA LYS A 18 7.69 -3.63 2.07
C LYS A 18 6.40 -3.36 1.31
N ALA A 19 6.48 -2.75 0.14
CA ALA A 19 5.34 -2.50 -0.74
C ALA A 19 4.61 -3.80 -1.06
N LYS A 20 5.37 -4.84 -1.47
CA LYS A 20 4.81 -6.15 -1.75
C LYS A 20 4.13 -6.78 -0.53
N LYS A 21 4.78 -6.74 0.65
CA LYS A 21 4.17 -7.22 1.90
C LYS A 21 2.85 -6.53 2.23
N ILE A 22 2.82 -5.20 2.12
CA ILE A 22 1.60 -4.42 2.41
C ILE A 22 0.50 -4.77 1.42
N TYR A 23 0.85 -4.95 0.14
CA TYR A 23 -0.11 -5.38 -0.86
C TYR A 23 -0.70 -6.75 -0.52
N GLU A 24 0.14 -7.76 -0.28
CA GLU A 24 -0.30 -9.14 0.02
C GLU A 24 -1.09 -9.25 1.33
N GLU A 25 -0.79 -8.41 2.32
CA GLU A 25 -1.45 -8.48 3.63
C GLU A 25 -2.74 -7.65 3.72
N PHE A 26 -2.82 -6.51 3.01
CA PHE A 26 -3.91 -5.53 3.19
C PHE A 26 -4.69 -5.16 1.92
N ILE A 27 -4.15 -5.37 0.72
CA ILE A 27 -4.73 -4.82 -0.54
C ILE A 27 -5.15 -5.92 -1.53
N GLN A 28 -4.40 -7.02 -1.59
CA GLN A 28 -4.69 -8.15 -2.46
C GLN A 28 -6.09 -8.68 -2.17
N THR A 29 -6.79 -9.11 -3.21
CA THR A 29 -8.10 -9.76 -3.05
C THR A 29 -7.92 -11.01 -2.20
N GLU A 30 -8.75 -11.19 -1.17
CA GLU A 30 -8.65 -12.29 -0.19
C GLU A 30 -7.41 -12.20 0.71
N ALA A 31 -6.80 -11.02 0.83
CA ALA A 31 -5.73 -10.80 1.79
C ALA A 31 -6.22 -11.05 3.23
N PRO A 32 -5.37 -11.62 4.10
CA PRO A 32 -5.77 -11.98 5.47
C PRO A 32 -6.25 -10.78 6.30
N ARG A 33 -5.83 -9.57 5.94
CA ARG A 33 -6.26 -8.30 6.55
C ARG A 33 -6.72 -7.31 5.47
N GLU A 34 -7.42 -7.80 4.44
CA GLU A 34 -7.93 -6.95 3.36
C GLU A 34 -8.70 -5.75 3.93
N VAL A 35 -8.25 -4.56 3.55
CA VAL A 35 -8.89 -3.30 3.95
C VAL A 35 -10.02 -2.96 2.99
N ASN A 36 -11.10 -2.40 3.51
CA ASN A 36 -12.22 -1.97 2.69
C ASN A 36 -11.84 -0.69 1.92
N ILE A 37 -11.44 -0.83 0.66
CA ILE A 37 -11.14 0.30 -0.24
C ILE A 37 -11.80 0.07 -1.59
N ASP A 38 -12.20 1.16 -2.26
CA ASP A 38 -12.82 1.07 -3.58
C ASP A 38 -11.85 0.55 -4.65
N HIS A 39 -12.42 -0.02 -5.72
CA HIS A 39 -11.66 -0.61 -6.83
C HIS A 39 -10.71 0.40 -7.50
N PHE A 40 -11.12 1.68 -7.57
CA PHE A 40 -10.29 2.74 -8.13
C PHE A 40 -9.02 2.96 -7.29
N THR A 41 -9.16 3.03 -5.97
CA THR A 41 -8.06 3.18 -5.03
C THR A 41 -7.11 1.99 -5.11
N LYS A 42 -7.64 0.76 -5.17
CA LYS A 42 -6.84 -0.47 -5.36
C LYS A 42 -6.02 -0.42 -6.65
N ALA A 43 -6.63 -0.02 -7.77
CA ALA A 43 -5.95 0.11 -9.06
C ALA A 43 -4.85 1.17 -9.03
N VAL A 44 -5.09 2.34 -8.42
CA VAL A 44 -4.08 3.39 -8.24
C VAL A 44 -2.92 2.89 -7.38
N THR A 45 -3.20 2.19 -6.27
CA THR A 45 -2.15 1.58 -5.45
C THR A 45 -1.33 0.59 -6.28
N MET A 46 -1.96 -0.32 -7.04
CA MET A 46 -1.22 -1.28 -7.89
C MET A 46 -0.32 -0.59 -8.92
N LYS A 47 -0.80 0.48 -9.56
CA LYS A 47 0.01 1.28 -10.47
C LYS A 47 1.22 1.91 -9.76
N ASN A 48 1.03 2.42 -8.55
CA ASN A 48 2.10 3.01 -7.75
C ASN A 48 3.10 1.98 -7.18
N LEU A 49 2.83 0.67 -7.28
CA LEU A 49 3.77 -0.38 -6.89
C LEU A 49 4.74 -0.75 -8.01
N VAL A 50 4.48 -0.30 -9.26
CA VAL A 50 5.43 -0.45 -10.38
C VAL A 50 6.68 0.37 -10.12
N GLU A 51 6.50 1.60 -9.62
CA GLU A 51 7.59 2.47 -9.16
C GLU A 51 7.27 2.94 -7.72
N PRO A 52 7.65 2.13 -6.72
CA PRO A 52 7.34 2.42 -5.32
C PRO A 52 7.95 3.76 -4.87
N SER A 53 7.11 4.61 -4.29
CA SER A 53 7.49 5.87 -3.65
C SER A 53 6.84 5.95 -2.27
N SER A 54 7.24 6.90 -1.43
CA SER A 54 6.62 7.13 -0.12
C SER A 54 5.11 7.39 -0.19
N ALA A 55 4.59 7.80 -1.35
CA ALA A 55 3.19 8.07 -1.61
C ALA A 55 2.39 6.87 -2.15
N SER A 56 3.02 5.70 -2.40
CA SER A 56 2.36 4.56 -3.08
C SER A 56 1.07 4.08 -2.39
N PHE A 57 1.00 4.21 -1.06
CA PHE A 57 -0.16 3.82 -0.26
C PHE A 57 -0.97 5.01 0.28
N GLU A 58 -0.66 6.25 -0.09
CA GLU A 58 -1.26 7.43 0.53
C GLU A 58 -2.77 7.51 0.29
N LEU A 59 -3.22 7.18 -0.92
CA LEU A 59 -4.65 7.16 -1.26
C LEU A 59 -5.40 6.07 -0.47
N ALA A 60 -4.83 4.86 -0.42
CA ALA A 60 -5.39 3.76 0.36
C ALA A 60 -5.45 4.10 1.86
N GLN A 61 -4.37 4.67 2.40
CA GLN A 61 -4.31 5.14 3.79
C GLN A 61 -5.43 6.18 4.06
N LYS A 62 -5.58 7.19 3.21
CA LYS A 62 -6.63 8.22 3.34
C LYS A 62 -8.03 7.62 3.33
N LYS A 63 -8.30 6.63 2.48
CA LYS A 63 -9.61 5.96 2.47
C LYS A 63 -9.88 5.18 3.74
N ILE A 64 -8.91 4.43 4.24
CA ILE A 64 -9.06 3.68 5.49
C ILE A 64 -9.30 4.60 6.68
N PHE A 65 -8.62 5.75 6.76
CA PHE A 65 -8.79 6.72 7.85
C PHE A 65 -10.09 7.52 7.77
N ALA A 66 -10.72 7.59 6.59
CA ALA A 66 -11.98 8.30 6.37
C ALA A 66 -13.22 7.41 6.53
N LEU A 67 -13.02 6.12 6.81
CA LEU A 67 -14.05 5.14 7.16
C LEU A 67 -14.22 5.08 8.68
#